data_AF-A0A506Y7Q6-F1
#
_entry.id   AF-A0A506Y7Q6-F1
#
_cell.length_a   1.000
_cell.length_b   1.000
_cell.length_c   1.000
_cell.angle_alpha   90.00
_cell.angle_beta   90.00
_cell.angle_gamma   90.00
#
_symmetry.space_group_name_H-M   'P 1'
#
loop_
_entity.id
_entity.type
_entity.pdbx_description
1 polymer ?
#
loop_
_entity_poly.entity_id
_entity_poly.type
_entity_poly.pdbx_seq_one_letter_code
_entity_poly.pdbx_strand_id
1 'polypeptide(L)'
;MMSTTDQVTQAVQQFAAAFSDQGLARELAGGFSCTEVEAIFAVLHTAGAAEAAQMWVEIHAEHDEPGDQHSATETEPEPYPEPMVDPMDLLQCDSCQ
;
A
#
# COMPACT_ATOMS: atom_id res chain seq x y z
N MET A 1 34.64 -20.63 14.97
CA MET A 1 33.57 -20.74 13.96
C MET A 1 32.45 -19.84 14.40
N MET A 2 31.84 -19.06 13.49
CA MET A 2 30.70 -18.19 13.83
C MET A 2 29.49 -19.05 14.24
N SER A 3 28.70 -18.56 15.20
CA SER A 3 27.43 -19.20 15.56
C SER A 3 26.45 -19.14 14.38
N THR A 4 25.49 -20.06 14.33
CA THR A 4 24.36 -19.97 13.39
C THR A 4 23.62 -18.64 13.53
N THR A 5 23.45 -18.13 14.75
CA THR A 5 22.80 -16.83 15.01
C THR A 5 23.58 -15.67 14.38
N ASP A 6 24.90 -15.69 14.47
CA ASP A 6 25.75 -14.65 13.87
C ASP A 6 25.67 -14.69 12.34
N GLN A 7 25.65 -15.91 11.78
CA GLN A 7 25.51 -16.11 10.34
C GLN A 7 24.14 -15.63 9.82
N VAL A 8 23.05 -15.94 10.55
CA VAL A 8 21.70 -15.45 10.22
C VAL A 8 21.66 -13.92 10.30
N THR A 9 22.25 -13.33 11.34
CA THR A 9 22.30 -11.86 11.50
C THR A 9 23.03 -11.21 10.32
N GLN A 10 24.18 -11.78 9.93
CA GLN A 10 24.93 -11.30 8.77
C GLN A 10 24.14 -11.43 7.46
N ALA A 11 23.46 -12.55 7.25
CA ALA A 11 22.62 -12.77 6.06
C ALA A 11 21.45 -11.79 5.99
N VAL A 12 20.78 -11.52 7.13
CA VAL A 12 19.69 -10.53 7.21
C VAL A 12 20.19 -9.12 6.93
N GLN A 13 21.38 -8.76 7.45
CA GLN A 13 21.99 -7.45 7.15
C GLN A 13 22.35 -7.30 5.66
N GLN A 14 22.85 -8.37 5.03
CA GLN A 14 23.15 -8.37 3.59
C GLN A 14 21.87 -8.27 2.75
N PHE A 15 20.83 -9.01 3.13
CA PHE A 15 19.51 -8.90 2.51
C PHE A 15 18.98 -7.47 2.62
N ALA A 16 19.01 -6.90 3.82
CA ALA A 16 18.51 -5.55 4.06
C ALA A 16 19.27 -4.49 3.25
N ALA A 17 20.60 -4.62 3.14
CA ALA A 17 21.40 -3.73 2.31
C ALA A 17 21.02 -3.81 0.82
N ALA A 18 20.80 -5.02 0.29
CA ALA A 18 20.42 -5.21 -1.12
C ALA A 18 18.99 -4.72 -1.41
N PHE A 19 18.05 -5.00 -0.51
CA PHE A 19 16.63 -4.66 -0.67
C PHE A 19 16.30 -3.23 -0.21
N SER A 20 17.28 -2.45 0.24
CA SER A 20 17.09 -1.01 0.49
C SER A 20 17.24 -0.15 -0.79
N ASP A 21 17.55 -0.76 -1.93
CA ASP A 21 17.64 -0.05 -3.20
C ASP A 21 16.25 0.25 -3.79
N GLN A 22 15.96 1.53 -4.02
CA GLN A 22 14.67 1.97 -4.57
C GLN A 22 14.49 1.55 -6.04
N GLY A 23 15.57 1.46 -6.83
CA GLY A 23 15.50 1.04 -8.23
C GLY A 23 15.03 -0.42 -8.33
N LEU A 24 15.64 -1.29 -7.53
CA LEU A 24 15.25 -2.69 -7.38
C LEU A 24 13.78 -2.84 -6.98
N ALA A 25 13.33 -2.06 -5.99
CA ALA A 25 11.94 -2.10 -5.55
C ALA A 25 10.99 -1.68 -6.68
N ARG A 26 11.29 -0.60 -7.42
CA ARG A 26 10.49 -0.18 -8.59
C ARG A 26 10.42 -1.22 -9.69
N GLU A 27 11.49 -1.97 -9.91
CA GLU A 27 11.53 -3.00 -10.95
C GLU A 27 10.75 -4.26 -10.57
N LEU A 28 10.70 -4.61 -9.28
CA LEU A 28 10.22 -5.92 -8.85
C LEU A 28 8.92 -5.90 -8.04
N ALA A 29 8.59 -4.81 -7.35
CA ALA A 29 7.48 -4.79 -6.38
C ALA A 29 6.13 -5.18 -6.99
N GLY A 30 5.82 -4.74 -8.21
CA GLY A 30 4.57 -5.10 -8.90
C GLY A 30 4.48 -6.56 -9.36
N GLY A 31 5.59 -7.32 -9.30
CA GLY A 31 5.62 -8.75 -9.64
C GLY A 31 5.40 -9.67 -8.44
N PHE A 32 5.40 -9.13 -7.22
CA PHE A 32 5.14 -9.90 -6.00
C PHE A 32 3.65 -9.90 -5.67
N SER A 33 3.22 -10.90 -4.88
CA SER A 33 1.94 -10.84 -4.16
C SER A 33 2.07 -10.03 -2.86
N CYS A 34 0.96 -9.54 -2.32
CA CYS A 34 0.96 -8.78 -1.06
C CYS A 34 1.61 -9.58 0.09
N THR A 35 1.42 -10.91 0.12
CA THR A 35 2.04 -11.77 1.15
C THR A 35 3.56 -11.81 1.05
N GLU A 36 4.09 -11.80 -0.17
CA GLU A 36 5.54 -11.78 -0.40
C GLU A 36 6.13 -10.41 -0.03
N VAL A 37 5.42 -9.33 -0.32
CA VAL A 37 5.83 -7.97 0.08
C VAL A 37 5.78 -7.78 1.60
N GLU A 38 4.78 -8.33 2.29
CA GLU A 38 4.72 -8.37 3.76
C GLU A 38 5.91 -9.15 4.35
N ALA A 39 6.34 -10.26 3.72
CA ALA A 39 7.51 -11.00 4.16
C ALA A 39 8.81 -10.18 4.00
N ILE A 40 8.96 -9.44 2.89
CA ILE A 40 10.07 -8.50 2.69
C ILE A 40 10.03 -7.40 3.74
N PHE A 41 8.86 -6.79 3.97
CA PHE A 41 8.64 -5.79 5.00
C PHE A 41 9.11 -6.29 6.38
N ALA A 42 8.66 -7.48 6.79
CA ALA A 42 9.00 -8.04 8.09
C ALA A 42 10.50 -8.24 8.29
N VAL A 43 11.22 -8.73 7.26
CA VAL A 43 12.67 -8.91 7.32
C VAL A 43 13.38 -7.56 7.41
N LEU A 44 13.03 -6.60 6.55
CA LEU A 44 13.65 -5.27 6.52
C LEU A 44 13.40 -4.49 7.81
N HIS A 45 12.15 -4.48 8.29
CA HIS A 45 11.78 -3.83 9.53
C HIS A 45 12.53 -4.44 10.73
N THR A 46 12.61 -5.78 10.81
CA THR A 46 13.36 -6.48 11.87
C THR A 46 14.86 -6.21 11.79
N ALA A 47 15.40 -6.02 10.58
CA ALA A 47 16.80 -5.64 10.36
C ALA A 47 17.11 -4.17 10.70
N GLY A 48 16.10 -3.37 11.07
CA GLY A 48 16.24 -1.93 11.36
C GLY A 48 16.14 -1.03 10.13
N ALA A 49 15.80 -1.56 8.95
CA ALA A 49 15.64 -0.83 7.70
C ALA A 49 14.16 -0.46 7.47
N ALA A 50 13.54 0.23 8.43
CA ALA A 50 12.10 0.52 8.42
C ALA A 50 11.66 1.36 7.21
N GLU A 51 12.46 2.34 6.78
CA GLU A 51 12.17 3.15 5.59
C GLU A 51 12.15 2.30 4.32
N ALA A 52 13.13 1.39 4.18
CA ALA A 52 13.15 0.46 3.06
C ALA A 52 11.96 -0.51 3.10
N ALA A 53 11.58 -0.99 4.29
CA ALA A 53 10.41 -1.85 4.47
C ALA A 53 9.15 -1.17 3.94
N GLN A 54 8.90 0.07 4.36
CA GLN A 54 7.73 0.84 3.94
C GLN A 54 7.73 1.12 2.44
N MET A 55 8.89 1.45 1.87
CA MET A 55 9.05 1.66 0.43
C MET A 55 8.60 0.47 -0.41
N TRP A 56 8.86 -0.77 0.05
CA TRP A 56 8.40 -1.97 -0.68
C TRP A 56 6.87 -2.06 -0.72
N VAL A 57 6.19 -1.74 0.39
CA VAL A 57 4.72 -1.72 0.46
C VAL A 57 4.16 -0.62 -0.43
N GLU A 58 4.72 0.59 -0.37
CA GLU A 58 4.26 1.74 -1.16
C GLU A 58 4.40 1.52 -2.66
N ILE A 59 5.55 1.01 -3.12
CA ILE A 59 5.77 0.76 -4.55
C ILE A 59 4.93 -0.44 -5.02
N HIS A 60 4.71 -1.44 -4.18
CA HIS A 60 3.81 -2.55 -4.50
C HIS A 60 2.36 -2.07 -4.66
N ALA A 61 1.89 -1.26 -3.72
CA ALA A 61 0.55 -0.65 -3.73
C ALA A 61 0.22 0.14 -5.01
N GLU A 62 1.22 0.72 -5.68
CA GLU A 62 1.04 1.40 -6.98
C GLU A 62 0.60 0.45 -8.11
N HIS A 63 0.78 -0.85 -7.94
CA HIS A 63 0.47 -1.89 -8.92
C HIS A 63 -0.75 -2.74 -8.55
N ASP A 64 -1.28 -2.60 -7.33
CA ASP A 64 -2.43 -3.35 -6.81
C ASP A 64 -3.75 -2.90 -7.46
N GLU A 65 -4.65 -3.85 -7.72
CA GLU A 65 -5.97 -3.54 -8.27
C GLU A 65 -6.88 -2.93 -7.19
N PRO A 66 -7.92 -2.14 -7.55
CA PRO A 66 -8.90 -1.66 -6.58
C PRO A 66 -9.54 -2.81 -5.79
N GLY A 67 -9.38 -2.77 -4.46
CA GLY A 67 -9.89 -3.80 -3.54
C GLY A 67 -8.84 -4.81 -3.06
N ASP A 68 -7.59 -4.72 -3.54
CA ASP A 68 -6.47 -5.47 -2.97
C ASP A 68 -5.97 -4.82 -1.66
N GLN A 69 -5.30 -5.62 -0.82
CA GLN A 69 -4.95 -5.27 0.56
C GLN A 69 -4.11 -4.00 0.68
N HIS A 70 -3.24 -3.71 -0.29
CA HIS A 70 -2.41 -2.51 -0.31
C HIS A 70 -2.85 -1.52 -1.38
N SER A 71 -4.01 -1.70 -2.02
CA SER A 71 -4.46 -0.79 -3.08
C SER A 71 -4.52 0.66 -2.61
N ALA A 72 -3.77 1.53 -3.29
CA ALA A 72 -3.76 2.97 -2.99
C ALA A 72 -5.12 3.67 -3.29
N THR A 73 -6.09 2.94 -3.87
CA THR A 73 -7.36 3.48 -4.36
C THR A 73 -8.53 3.39 -3.37
N GLU A 74 -8.35 2.83 -2.17
CA GLU A 74 -9.44 2.68 -1.16
C GLU A 74 -9.82 3.96 -0.39
N THR A 75 -9.46 5.15 -0.88
CA THR A 75 -9.95 6.42 -0.31
C THR A 75 -10.46 7.33 -1.42
N GLU A 76 -11.68 7.10 -1.87
CA GLU A 76 -12.81 8.01 -1.61
C GLU A 76 -14.11 7.19 -1.71
N PRO A 77 -15.00 7.20 -0.71
CA PRO A 77 -16.37 6.75 -0.97
C PRO A 77 -16.91 7.64 -2.09
N GLU A 78 -17.26 7.03 -3.24
CA GLU A 78 -18.01 7.68 -4.32
C GLU A 78 -19.01 8.66 -3.68
N PRO A 79 -18.91 9.98 -3.96
CA PRO A 79 -19.81 10.94 -3.35
C PRO A 79 -21.23 10.48 -3.67
N TYR A 80 -21.99 10.14 -2.62
CA TYR A 80 -23.38 9.72 -2.76
C TYR A 80 -24.05 10.68 -3.74
N PRO A 81 -24.73 10.19 -4.80
CA PRO A 81 -25.44 11.07 -5.69
C PRO A 81 -26.38 11.89 -4.80
N GLU A 82 -26.19 13.22 -4.78
CA GLU A 82 -27.12 14.10 -4.07
C GLU A 82 -28.52 13.69 -4.50
N PRO A 83 -29.48 13.53 -3.56
CA PRO A 83 -30.84 13.20 -3.96
C PRO A 83 -31.24 14.24 -5.00
N MET A 84 -31.58 13.79 -6.22
CA MET A 84 -32.07 14.67 -7.27
C MET A 84 -33.33 15.36 -6.72
N VAL A 85 -33.13 16.52 -6.10
CA VAL A 85 -34.24 17.37 -5.73
C VAL A 85 -34.78 17.85 -7.06
N ASP A 86 -36.01 17.43 -7.38
CA ASP A 86 -36.69 17.93 -8.56
C ASP A 86 -36.65 19.47 -8.46
N PRO A 87 -36.14 20.19 -9.47
CA PRO A 87 -36.15 21.65 -9.44
C PRO A 87 -37.56 22.23 -9.23
N MET A 88 -38.62 21.44 -9.46
CA MET A 88 -40.00 21.79 -9.12
C MET A 88 -40.34 21.70 -7.62
N ASP A 89 -39.67 20.87 -6.84
CA ASP A 89 -39.86 20.79 -5.38
C ASP A 89 -39.15 21.96 -4.65
N LEU A 90 -38.11 22.53 -5.26
CA LEU A 90 -37.41 23.71 -4.75
C LEU A 90 -38.19 25.01 -4.93
N LEU A 91 -39.18 25.03 -5.83
CA LEU A 91 -39.90 26.24 -6.19
C LEU A 91 -41.07 26.59 -5.24
N GLN A 92 -41.30 25.80 -4.18
CA GLN A 92 -42.36 26.04 -3.17
C GLN A 92 -43.61 26.67 -3.79
N CYS A 93 -44.15 26.04 -4.84
CA CYS A 93 -45.29 26.57 -5.57
C CYS A 93 -46.54 26.38 -4.71
N ASP A 94 -46.73 27.24 -3.72
CA ASP A 94 -47.93 27.36 -2.89
C ASP A 94 -49.12 27.97 -3.65
N SER A 95 -49.04 28.05 -4.99
CA SER A 95 -50.06 28.69 -5.82
C SER A 95 -51.10 27.70 -6.34
N CYS A 96 -51.66 26.90 -5.43
CA CYS A 96 -52.93 26.19 -5.61
C CYS A 96 -53.84 26.48 -4.40
N GLN A 97 -54.26 27.74 -4.27
CA GLN A 97 -55.48 28.14 -3.55
C GLN A 97 -56.35 28.96 -4.50
#